data_AF-A0AAJ0XB07-F1
#
_entry.id   AF-A0AAJ0XB07-F1
#
_cell.length_a   1.000
_cell.length_b   1.000
_cell.length_c   1.000
_cell.angle_alpha   90.00
_cell.angle_beta   90.00
_cell.angle_gamma   90.00
#
_symmetry.space_group_name_H-M   'P 1'
#
loop_
_entity.id
_entity.type
_entity.pdbx_description
1 polymer ?
#
loop_
_entity_poly.entity_id
_entity_poly.type
_entity_poly.pdbx_seq_one_letter_code
_entity_poly.pdbx_strand_id
1 'polypeptide(L)'
;MTVDRIVVEELSGITKLIEQKPTLEDGLRDLAALAARSLGAARCSVMLLSGVEDNGKQNLKVCSHFGDLPDAAYQVPAKPDSSIACHVVSTGEALLVNDVQASPVASLARQSSLGGVAFMSAPIITAERVIGVINVSRKTPDERFSTADLELLKLFSLFVGKSIHVFQLEKLSESRLLQMAQVLDARESGSEGPITPDPARIAKIVAKSFYRELSLAGFGPNAIIAVATEVLGQLNENLQMHRERIERSDKD
;
A
#
# COMPACT_ATOMS: atom_id res chain seq x y z
N MET A 1 32.16 18.70 10.79
CA MET A 1 32.30 17.30 11.25
C MET A 1 31.08 16.76 12.01
N THR A 2 30.14 17.59 12.46
CA THR A 2 28.98 17.13 13.26
C THR A 2 27.78 16.67 12.42
N VAL A 3 27.60 17.20 11.20
CA VAL A 3 26.45 16.89 10.32
C VAL A 3 26.52 15.45 9.77
N ASP A 4 27.71 14.98 9.36
CA ASP A 4 27.88 13.59 8.87
C ASP A 4 27.49 12.55 9.91
N ARG A 5 27.74 12.81 11.20
CA ARG A 5 27.48 11.83 12.25
C ARG A 5 25.99 11.67 12.56
N ILE A 6 25.23 12.77 12.53
CA ILE A 6 23.76 12.74 12.71
C ILE A 6 23.12 12.00 11.55
N VAL A 7 23.53 12.30 10.31
CA VAL A 7 23.02 11.64 9.10
C VAL A 7 23.35 10.15 9.14
N VAL A 8 24.57 9.74 9.51
CA VAL A 8 24.96 8.32 9.60
C VAL A 8 24.20 7.58 10.70
N GLU A 9 23.95 8.21 11.86
CA GLU A 9 23.16 7.61 12.94
C GLU A 9 21.68 7.45 12.55
N GLU A 10 21.09 8.45 11.87
CA GLU A 10 19.75 8.35 11.29
C GLU A 10 19.66 7.25 10.22
N LEU A 11 20.62 7.19 9.31
CA LEU A 11 20.72 6.15 8.27
C LEU A 11 20.81 4.74 8.88
N SER A 12 21.59 4.57 9.96
CA SER A 12 21.69 3.29 10.66
C SER A 12 20.39 2.91 11.38
N GLY A 13 19.70 3.89 11.98
CA GLY A 13 18.40 3.68 12.62
C GLY A 13 17.33 3.26 11.62
N ILE A 14 17.34 3.86 10.43
CA ILE A 14 16.43 3.53 9.33
C ILE A 14 16.68 2.11 8.83
N THR A 15 17.93 1.72 8.58
CA THR A 15 18.26 0.40 8.01
C THR A 15 17.80 -0.75 8.91
N LYS A 16 17.99 -0.64 10.23
CA LYS A 16 17.51 -1.65 11.20
C LYS A 16 15.99 -1.79 11.24
N LEU A 17 15.28 -0.71 10.95
CA LEU A 17 13.81 -0.67 10.98
C LEU A 17 13.20 -1.47 9.82
N ILE A 18 13.91 -1.52 8.69
CA ILE A 18 13.48 -2.23 7.48
C ILE A 18 13.65 -3.75 7.66
N GLU A 19 14.72 -4.18 8.33
CA GLU A 19 15.10 -5.59 8.41
C GLU A 19 14.38 -6.41 9.52
N GLN A 20 13.72 -5.76 10.49
CA GLN A 20 13.28 -6.43 11.72
C GLN A 20 11.77 -6.53 11.93
N LYS A 21 10.93 -6.11 10.97
CA LYS A 21 9.49 -5.92 11.23
C LYS A 21 8.63 -7.00 10.57
N PRO A 22 7.58 -7.49 11.26
CA PRO A 22 6.73 -8.56 10.77
C PRO A 22 5.81 -8.14 9.61
N THR A 23 5.52 -6.84 9.47
CA THR A 23 4.68 -6.29 8.42
C THR A 23 5.24 -4.99 7.85
N LEU A 24 4.93 -4.72 6.58
CA LEU A 24 5.28 -3.45 5.91
C LEU A 24 4.69 -2.24 6.64
N GLU A 25 3.46 -2.35 7.13
CA GLU A 25 2.75 -1.27 7.81
C GLU A 25 3.47 -0.81 9.09
N ASP A 26 4.00 -1.74 9.87
CA ASP A 26 4.76 -1.42 11.09
C ASP A 26 6.07 -0.71 10.75
N GLY A 27 6.80 -1.18 9.73
CA GLY A 27 8.03 -0.54 9.27
C GLY A 27 7.78 0.88 8.74
N LEU A 28 6.71 1.07 7.97
CA LEU A 28 6.33 2.39 7.46
C LEU A 28 5.87 3.33 8.58
N ARG A 29 5.15 2.83 9.58
CA ARG A 29 4.75 3.62 10.76
C ARG A 29 5.96 4.12 11.54
N ASP A 30 6.95 3.26 11.77
CA ASP A 30 8.16 3.65 12.48
C ASP A 30 8.99 4.65 11.67
N LEU A 31 9.05 4.51 10.33
CA LEU A 31 9.70 5.48 9.43
C LEU A 31 8.98 6.83 9.47
N ALA A 32 7.65 6.85 9.42
CA ALA A 32 6.88 8.08 9.53
C ALA A 32 7.10 8.78 10.88
N ALA A 33 7.18 7.99 11.96
CA ALA A 33 7.45 8.53 13.29
C ALA A 33 8.89 9.06 13.43
N LEU A 34 9.87 8.40 12.80
CA LEU A 34 11.24 8.86 12.76
C LEU A 34 11.35 10.16 11.96
N ALA A 35 10.80 10.19 10.74
CA ALA A 35 10.75 11.39 9.90
C ALA A 35 10.13 12.58 10.64
N ALA A 36 9.00 12.37 11.33
CA ALA A 36 8.36 13.42 12.11
C ALA A 36 9.28 13.97 13.21
N ARG A 37 9.93 13.09 13.98
CA ARG A 37 10.84 13.52 15.06
C ARG A 37 12.08 14.24 14.52
N SER A 38 12.69 13.71 13.47
CA SER A 38 13.88 14.26 12.82
C SER A 38 13.63 15.66 12.24
N LEU A 39 12.45 15.86 11.66
CA LEU A 39 12.06 17.13 11.03
C LEU A 39 11.39 18.11 12.01
N GLY A 40 11.23 17.73 13.28
CA GLY A 40 10.45 18.51 14.25
C GLY A 40 9.00 18.75 13.82
N ALA A 41 8.41 17.79 13.08
CA ALA A 41 7.06 17.89 12.57
C ALA A 41 6.03 17.32 13.57
N ALA A 42 4.86 17.94 13.63
CA ALA A 42 3.77 17.46 14.47
C ALA A 42 3.05 16.25 13.86
N ARG A 43 3.06 16.15 12.52
CA ARG A 43 2.41 15.09 11.76
C ARG A 43 3.30 14.60 10.64
N CYS A 44 3.24 13.30 10.38
CA CYS A 44 3.79 12.69 9.18
C CYS A 44 2.79 11.68 8.63
N SER A 45 2.62 11.60 7.32
CA SER A 45 1.80 10.57 6.68
C SER A 45 2.49 10.00 5.44
N VAL A 46 2.40 8.68 5.30
CA VAL A 46 2.77 7.97 4.07
C VAL A 46 1.48 7.57 3.38
N MET A 47 1.30 8.06 2.16
CA MET A 47 0.14 7.75 1.34
C MET A 47 0.57 7.04 0.06
N LEU A 48 -0.08 5.93 -0.29
CA LEU A 48 0.21 5.16 -1.49
C LEU A 48 -0.96 5.17 -2.47
N LEU A 49 -0.65 5.08 -3.75
CA LEU A 49 -1.65 4.92 -4.80
C LEU A 49 -2.28 3.53 -4.70
N SER A 50 -3.61 3.48 -4.71
CA SER A 50 -4.33 2.24 -4.91
C SER A 50 -4.10 1.72 -6.34
N GLY A 51 -4.24 0.41 -6.51
CA GLY A 51 -4.42 -0.18 -7.83
C GLY A 51 -5.53 0.56 -8.61
N VAL A 52 -5.43 0.55 -9.93
CA VAL A 52 -6.46 1.11 -10.80
C VAL A 52 -7.73 0.29 -10.59
N GLU A 53 -8.78 0.90 -10.03
CA GLU A 53 -10.10 0.26 -9.96
C GLU A 53 -10.69 0.15 -11.38
N ASP A 54 -11.62 -0.78 -11.64
CA ASP A 54 -12.24 -1.01 -12.96
C ASP A 54 -12.81 0.26 -13.63
N ASN A 55 -13.11 1.30 -12.84
CA ASN A 55 -13.57 2.61 -13.31
C ASN A 55 -12.44 3.57 -13.73
N GLY A 56 -11.19 3.12 -13.80
CA GLY A 56 -10.01 3.95 -14.10
C GLY A 56 -9.63 4.96 -13.00
N LYS A 57 -10.28 4.88 -11.83
CA LYS A 57 -10.04 5.79 -10.71
C LYS A 57 -8.96 5.23 -9.82
N GLN A 58 -7.90 6.01 -9.62
CA GLN A 58 -6.92 5.78 -8.56
C GLN A 58 -7.24 6.66 -7.35
N ASN A 59 -6.96 6.13 -6.17
CA ASN A 59 -7.10 6.85 -4.91
C ASN A 59 -5.75 6.84 -4.19
N LEU A 60 -5.41 7.94 -3.55
CA LEU A 60 -4.28 8.04 -2.66
C LEU A 60 -4.77 7.73 -1.24
N LYS A 61 -4.26 6.65 -0.64
CA LYS A 61 -4.71 6.13 0.66
C LYS A 61 -3.59 6.25 1.69
N VAL A 62 -3.94 6.64 2.92
CA VAL A 62 -2.98 6.64 4.03
C VAL A 62 -2.65 5.19 4.40
N CYS A 63 -1.37 4.83 4.30
CA CYS A 63 -0.87 3.52 4.72
C CYS A 63 -0.27 3.56 6.11
N SER A 64 0.32 4.69 6.51
CA SER A 64 0.80 4.91 7.87
C SER A 64 0.88 6.40 8.19
N HIS A 65 0.88 6.71 9.49
CA HIS A 65 1.03 8.09 9.96
C HIS A 65 1.62 8.18 11.36
N PHE A 66 2.08 9.37 11.70
CA PHE A 66 2.45 9.82 13.03
C PHE A 66 1.69 11.11 13.35
N GLY A 67 1.20 11.22 14.59
CA GLY A 67 0.32 12.30 15.02
C GLY A 67 -1.09 12.19 14.45
N ASP A 68 -1.97 13.11 14.86
CA ASP A 68 -3.38 13.11 14.47
C ASP A 68 -3.55 13.56 13.02
N LEU A 69 -4.28 12.79 12.22
CA LEU A 69 -4.68 13.18 10.87
C LEU A 69 -6.19 13.42 10.82
N PRO A 70 -6.66 14.42 10.04
CA PRO A 70 -8.10 14.61 9.83
C PRO A 70 -8.68 13.46 9.00
N ASP A 71 -9.96 13.12 9.20
CA ASP A 71 -10.64 12.02 8.49
C ASP A 71 -10.54 12.12 6.97
N ALA A 72 -10.55 13.35 6.44
CA ALA A 72 -10.38 13.60 5.01
C ALA A 72 -9.03 13.10 4.47
N ALA A 73 -8.00 12.89 5.31
CA ALA A 73 -6.68 12.47 4.87
C ALA A 73 -6.65 11.01 4.41
N TYR A 74 -7.52 10.14 4.94
CA TYR A 74 -7.44 8.69 4.75
C TYR A 74 -7.74 8.24 3.32
N GLN A 75 -8.55 8.98 2.58
CA GLN A 75 -8.86 8.69 1.18
C GLN A 75 -8.97 9.98 0.38
N VAL A 76 -8.06 10.14 -0.59
CA VAL A 76 -8.04 11.30 -1.49
C VAL A 76 -8.13 10.80 -2.93
N PRO A 77 -9.11 11.26 -3.74
CA PRO A 77 -9.13 10.94 -5.16
C PRO A 77 -7.84 11.38 -5.83
N ALA A 78 -7.14 10.45 -6.51
CA ALA A 78 -5.86 10.71 -7.19
C ALA A 78 -6.10 11.40 -8.53
N LYS A 79 -6.76 12.57 -8.48
CA LYS A 79 -6.90 13.47 -9.61
C LYS A 79 -5.81 14.53 -9.54
N PRO A 80 -5.20 14.91 -10.68
CA PRO A 80 -4.36 16.10 -10.74
C PRO A 80 -5.12 17.28 -10.10
N ASP A 81 -4.40 18.09 -9.33
CA ASP A 81 -4.91 19.31 -8.71
C ASP A 81 -6.07 19.13 -7.71
N SER A 82 -6.29 17.92 -7.17
CA SER A 82 -7.25 17.71 -6.07
C SER A 82 -6.68 17.99 -4.69
N SER A 83 -5.35 17.94 -4.55
CA SER A 83 -4.62 18.19 -3.31
C SER A 83 -3.13 18.37 -3.56
N ILE A 84 -2.40 18.95 -2.59
CA ILE A 84 -0.94 19.07 -2.64
C ILE A 84 -0.28 17.69 -2.85
N ALA A 85 -0.78 16.66 -2.15
CA ALA A 85 -0.31 15.29 -2.29
C ALA A 85 -0.48 14.78 -3.73
N CYS A 86 -1.63 15.01 -4.36
CA CYS A 86 -1.88 14.59 -5.73
C CYS A 86 -1.07 15.38 -6.76
N HIS A 87 -0.79 16.65 -6.49
CA HIS A 87 0.12 17.45 -7.31
C HIS A 87 1.53 16.85 -7.31
N VAL A 88 2.10 16.56 -6.13
CA VAL A 88 3.41 15.92 -6.00
C VAL A 88 3.44 14.53 -6.64
N VAL A 89 2.36 13.75 -6.54
CA VAL A 89 2.26 12.47 -7.25
C VAL A 89 2.32 12.67 -8.77
N SER A 90 1.62 13.68 -9.29
CA SER A 90 1.48 13.92 -10.73
C SER A 90 2.75 14.50 -11.35
N THR A 91 3.43 15.41 -10.64
CA THR A 91 4.66 16.05 -11.11
C THR A 91 5.90 15.20 -10.82
N GLY A 92 5.88 14.39 -9.77
CA GLY A 92 7.08 13.71 -9.26
C GLY A 92 8.08 14.66 -8.62
N GLU A 93 7.66 15.89 -8.26
CA GLU A 93 8.52 16.91 -7.69
C GLU A 93 8.14 17.21 -6.23
N ALA A 94 9.13 17.24 -5.34
CA ALA A 94 8.92 17.54 -3.93
C ALA A 94 8.57 19.03 -3.72
N LEU A 95 7.69 19.31 -2.76
CA LEU A 95 7.17 20.64 -2.49
C LEU A 95 7.39 21.05 -1.03
N LEU A 96 7.85 22.28 -0.83
CA LEU A 96 7.98 22.95 0.47
C LEU A 96 7.07 24.18 0.48
N VAL A 97 6.17 24.25 1.45
CA VAL A 97 5.19 25.32 1.59
C VAL A 97 5.17 25.82 3.03
N ASN A 98 5.76 26.99 3.28
CA ASN A 98 5.78 27.59 4.62
C ASN A 98 4.51 28.37 4.95
N ASP A 99 3.80 28.86 3.94
CA ASP A 99 2.47 29.45 4.08
C ASP A 99 1.58 28.89 2.97
N VAL A 100 0.70 27.97 3.34
CA VAL A 100 -0.18 27.29 2.41
C VAL A 100 -1.18 28.24 1.77
N GLN A 101 -1.68 29.24 2.50
CA GLN A 101 -2.69 30.19 2.01
C GLN A 101 -2.08 31.23 1.06
N ALA A 102 -0.82 31.61 1.26
CA ALA A 102 -0.10 32.54 0.39
C ALA A 102 0.63 31.86 -0.78
N SER A 103 0.54 30.53 -0.93
CA SER A 103 1.27 29.78 -1.95
C SER A 103 0.46 29.59 -3.25
N PRO A 104 1.14 29.34 -4.39
CA PRO A 104 0.46 28.98 -5.65
C PRO A 104 -0.41 27.72 -5.55
N VAL A 105 -0.15 26.87 -4.55
CA VAL A 105 -0.91 25.64 -4.28
C VAL A 105 -2.02 25.85 -3.25
N ALA A 106 -2.36 27.09 -2.89
CA ALA A 106 -3.41 27.40 -1.92
C ALA A 106 -4.77 26.80 -2.33
N SER A 107 -5.08 26.73 -3.62
CA SER A 107 -6.28 26.08 -4.15
C SER A 107 -6.32 24.57 -3.90
N LEU A 108 -5.15 23.95 -3.73
CA LEU A 108 -4.97 22.53 -3.43
C LEU A 108 -5.02 22.24 -1.93
N ALA A 109 -5.01 23.28 -1.11
CA ALA A 109 -5.08 23.17 0.33
C ALA A 109 -6.52 22.94 0.79
N ARG A 110 -6.71 21.97 1.67
CA ARG A 110 -8.00 21.78 2.34
C ARG A 110 -8.21 22.92 3.34
N GLN A 111 -9.09 23.86 2.98
CA GLN A 111 -9.40 25.12 3.68
C GLN A 111 -9.60 24.98 5.21
N SER A 112 -10.01 23.81 5.71
CA SER A 112 -10.30 23.59 7.13
C SER A 112 -9.16 22.96 7.97
N SER A 113 -8.06 22.48 7.36
CA SER A 113 -7.12 21.58 8.07
C SER A 113 -5.66 22.05 8.14
N LEU A 114 -5.27 23.03 7.31
CA LEU A 114 -3.88 23.47 7.16
C LEU A 114 -3.69 24.98 7.42
N GLY A 115 -4.57 25.61 8.20
CA GLY A 115 -4.58 27.07 8.42
C GLY A 115 -3.20 27.65 8.75
N GLY A 116 -2.54 28.22 7.74
CA GLY A 116 -1.22 28.86 7.85
C GLY A 116 -0.04 27.97 8.24
N VAL A 117 -0.19 26.64 8.31
CA VAL A 117 0.89 25.76 8.83
C VAL A 117 1.89 25.37 7.75
N ALA A 118 3.17 25.29 8.12
CA ALA A 118 4.20 24.80 7.22
C ALA A 118 4.00 23.31 6.88
N PHE A 119 4.16 22.99 5.61
CA PHE A 119 3.91 21.68 5.01
C PHE A 119 5.01 21.32 4.02
N MET A 120 5.43 20.06 4.02
CA MET A 120 6.28 19.51 2.97
C MET A 120 5.70 18.19 2.46
N SER A 121 5.93 17.92 1.18
CA SER A 121 5.55 16.67 0.55
C SER A 121 6.63 16.22 -0.42
N ALA A 122 6.98 14.94 -0.38
CA ALA A 122 7.96 14.35 -1.27
C ALA A 122 7.39 13.08 -1.92
N PRO A 123 7.68 12.84 -3.22
CA PRO A 123 7.19 11.67 -3.94
C PRO A 123 7.94 10.42 -3.49
N ILE A 124 7.22 9.32 -3.31
CA ILE A 124 7.78 7.99 -3.07
C ILE A 124 7.93 7.32 -4.44
N ILE A 125 9.17 7.03 -4.82
CA ILE A 125 9.50 6.51 -6.14
C ILE A 125 10.09 5.11 -6.00
N THR A 126 9.58 4.17 -6.79
CA THR A 126 10.11 2.80 -6.91
C THR A 126 10.16 2.42 -8.38
N ALA A 127 11.29 1.87 -8.85
CA ALA A 127 11.47 1.47 -10.25
C ALA A 127 11.00 2.56 -11.24
N GLU A 128 11.47 3.80 -11.02
CA GLU A 128 11.16 5.00 -11.85
C GLU A 128 9.68 5.42 -11.89
N ARG A 129 8.82 4.82 -11.06
CA ARG A 129 7.41 5.19 -10.94
C ARG A 129 7.11 5.81 -9.59
N VAL A 130 6.37 6.92 -9.58
CA VAL A 130 5.79 7.48 -8.36
C VAL A 130 4.67 6.55 -7.89
N ILE A 131 4.82 5.99 -6.69
CA ILE A 131 3.84 5.07 -6.08
C ILE A 131 3.08 5.69 -4.91
N GLY A 132 3.44 6.91 -4.51
CA GLY A 132 2.84 7.59 -3.38
C GLY A 132 3.58 8.86 -2.97
N VAL A 133 3.28 9.36 -1.79
CA VAL A 133 3.94 10.52 -1.17
C VAL A 133 4.15 10.33 0.33
N ILE A 134 5.20 10.96 0.85
CA ILE A 134 5.36 11.24 2.27
C ILE A 134 5.08 12.72 2.52
N ASN A 135 4.26 13.02 3.51
CA ASN A 135 3.86 14.37 3.86
C ASN A 135 4.21 14.67 5.32
N VAL A 136 4.65 15.89 5.61
CA VAL A 136 4.84 16.36 6.98
C VAL A 136 4.24 17.75 7.16
N SER A 137 3.75 18.02 8.36
CA SER A 137 3.22 19.34 8.72
C SER A 137 3.54 19.71 10.15
N ARG A 138 3.74 21.00 10.39
CA ARG A 138 3.84 21.56 11.75
C ARG A 138 2.46 21.95 12.27
N LYS A 139 2.36 22.19 13.59
CA LYS A 139 1.09 22.53 14.26
C LYS A 139 0.84 24.03 14.30
N THR A 140 1.92 24.83 14.30
CA THR A 140 1.92 26.27 14.53
C THR A 140 2.33 27.00 13.24
N PRO A 141 1.64 28.08 12.85
CA PRO A 141 1.96 28.87 11.64
C PRO A 141 3.34 29.54 11.66
N ASP A 142 3.88 29.84 12.84
CA ASP A 142 5.16 30.53 12.99
C ASP A 142 6.37 29.62 12.75
N GLU A 143 6.18 28.30 12.80
CA GLU A 143 7.24 27.36 12.54
C GLU A 143 7.36 27.03 11.05
N ARG A 144 8.57 27.20 10.52
CA ARG A 144 8.88 27.01 9.09
C ARG A 144 9.80 25.81 8.89
N PHE A 145 9.68 25.19 7.73
CA PHE A 145 10.66 24.25 7.22
C PHE A 145 11.68 24.97 6.35
N SER A 146 12.92 24.50 6.43
CA SER A 146 14.04 24.90 5.59
C SER A 146 14.17 24.00 4.35
N THR A 147 15.01 24.40 3.41
CA THR A 147 15.38 23.54 2.28
C THR A 147 16.15 22.29 2.73
N ALA A 148 16.93 22.38 3.82
CA ALA A 148 17.61 21.23 4.39
C ALA A 148 16.62 20.20 4.96
N ASP A 149 15.52 20.66 5.56
CA ASP A 149 14.44 19.78 6.01
C ASP A 149 13.77 19.06 4.83
N LEU A 150 13.61 19.75 3.69
CA LEU A 150 13.09 19.13 2.47
C LEU A 150 14.03 18.05 1.92
N GLU A 151 15.34 18.29 1.93
CA GLU A 151 16.33 17.27 1.52
C GLU A 151 16.32 16.05 2.45
N LEU A 152 16.18 16.27 3.76
CA LEU A 152 16.03 15.18 4.72
C LEU A 152 14.70 14.41 4.50
N LEU A 153 13.59 15.10 4.20
CA LEU A 153 12.32 14.44 3.86
C LEU A 153 12.45 13.58 2.58
N LYS A 154 13.15 14.07 1.55
CA LYS A 154 13.42 13.28 0.34
C LYS A 154 14.20 12.00 0.65
N LEU A 155 15.14 12.06 1.60
CA LEU A 155 15.86 10.88 2.07
C LEU A 155 14.91 9.86 2.74
N PHE A 156 14.01 10.31 3.62
CA PHE A 156 12.96 9.45 4.17
C PHE A 156 12.05 8.87 3.09
N SER A 157 11.69 9.66 2.08
CA SER A 157 10.89 9.18 0.94
C SER A 157 11.58 8.05 0.18
N LEU A 158 12.89 8.17 -0.05
CA LEU A 158 13.71 7.12 -0.66
C LEU A 158 13.69 5.84 0.18
N PHE A 159 13.80 5.96 1.51
CA PHE A 159 13.74 4.80 2.39
C PHE A 159 12.38 4.13 2.40
N VAL A 160 11.30 4.90 2.44
CA VAL A 160 9.94 4.37 2.31
C VAL A 160 9.80 3.59 1.00
N GLY A 161 10.26 4.15 -0.12
CA GLY A 161 10.24 3.47 -1.42
C GLY A 161 11.04 2.16 -1.41
N LYS A 162 12.26 2.18 -0.85
CA LYS A 162 13.09 0.98 -0.70
C LYS A 162 12.43 -0.10 0.16
N SER A 163 11.85 0.27 1.31
CA SER A 163 11.16 -0.68 2.20
C SER A 163 9.99 -1.36 1.48
N ILE A 164 9.20 -0.60 0.74
CA ILE A 164 8.09 -1.14 -0.06
C ILE A 164 8.63 -2.10 -1.12
N HIS A 165 9.69 -1.72 -1.83
CA HIS A 165 10.28 -2.55 -2.88
C HIS A 165 10.84 -3.87 -2.34
N VAL A 166 11.60 -3.83 -1.24
CA VAL A 166 12.15 -5.02 -0.58
C VAL A 166 11.03 -5.95 -0.13
N PHE A 167 10.01 -5.40 0.55
CA PHE A 167 8.88 -6.20 1.02
C PHE A 167 8.11 -6.87 -0.14
N GLN A 168 7.91 -6.16 -1.26
CA GLN A 168 7.30 -6.73 -2.46
C GLN A 168 8.13 -7.88 -3.04
N LEU A 169 9.45 -7.71 -3.12
CA LEU A 169 10.36 -8.75 -3.60
C LEU A 169 10.35 -9.99 -2.71
N GLU A 170 10.37 -9.80 -1.39
CA GLU A 170 10.28 -10.90 -0.41
C GLU A 170 8.96 -11.67 -0.58
N LYS A 171 7.83 -10.98 -0.67
CA LYS A 171 6.51 -11.62 -0.86
C LYS A 171 6.42 -12.39 -2.18
N LEU A 172 6.99 -11.85 -3.26
CA LEU A 172 7.06 -12.55 -4.54
C LEU A 172 7.93 -13.81 -4.44
N SER A 173 9.08 -13.72 -3.76
CA SER A 173 9.98 -14.86 -3.53
C SER A 173 9.30 -15.96 -2.69
N GLU A 174 8.69 -15.60 -1.56
CA GLU A 174 7.92 -16.51 -0.71
C GLU A 174 6.82 -17.24 -1.52
N SER A 175 6.09 -16.49 -2.34
CA SER A 175 5.03 -17.06 -3.18
C SER A 175 5.58 -18.07 -4.20
N ARG A 176 6.72 -17.77 -4.84
CA ARG A 176 7.34 -18.70 -5.80
C ARG A 176 7.88 -19.96 -5.12
N LEU A 177 8.50 -19.82 -3.95
CA LEU A 177 8.99 -20.97 -3.18
C LEU A 177 7.83 -21.91 -2.79
N LEU A 178 6.70 -21.35 -2.34
CA LEU A 178 5.51 -22.13 -2.03
C LEU A 178 4.93 -22.85 -3.26
N GLN A 179 4.91 -22.19 -4.43
CA GLN A 179 4.49 -22.83 -5.69
C GLN A 179 5.41 -23.99 -6.08
N MET A 180 6.73 -23.84 -5.94
CA MET A 180 7.70 -24.90 -6.22
C MET A 180 7.53 -26.09 -5.28
N ALA A 181 7.35 -25.84 -3.97
CA ALA A 181 7.11 -26.89 -2.99
C ALA A 181 5.86 -27.72 -3.34
N GLN A 182 4.76 -27.07 -3.75
CA GLN A 182 3.54 -27.78 -4.18
C GLN A 182 3.76 -28.67 -5.40
N VAL A 183 4.56 -28.24 -6.38
CA VAL A 183 4.89 -29.05 -7.56
C VAL A 183 5.76 -30.25 -7.18
N LEU A 184 6.72 -30.08 -6.27
CA LEU A 184 7.56 -31.16 -5.77
C LEU A 184 6.75 -32.17 -4.94
N ASP A 185 5.90 -31.71 -4.02
CA ASP A 185 4.99 -32.56 -3.25
C ASP A 185 4.02 -33.33 -4.17
N ALA A 186 3.56 -32.73 -5.26
CA ALA A 186 2.71 -33.39 -6.25
C ALA A 186 3.47 -34.47 -7.05
N ARG A 187 4.79 -34.30 -7.25
CA ARG A 187 5.65 -35.31 -7.88
C ARG A 187 6.03 -36.43 -6.93
N GLU A 188 6.31 -36.12 -5.66
CA GLU A 188 6.66 -37.13 -4.64
C GLU A 188 5.44 -37.90 -4.13
N SER A 189 4.24 -37.28 -4.13
CA SER A 189 2.97 -37.99 -3.88
C SER A 189 2.51 -38.84 -5.08
N GLY A 190 3.27 -38.82 -6.18
CA GLY A 190 3.04 -39.63 -7.38
C GLY A 190 3.51 -41.07 -7.18
N SER A 191 2.68 -41.86 -6.48
CA SER A 191 2.49 -43.26 -6.81
C SER A 191 2.35 -43.42 -8.33
N GLU A 192 3.10 -44.34 -8.91
CA GLU A 192 2.92 -44.82 -10.29
C GLU A 192 1.42 -45.12 -10.53
N GLY A 193 0.75 -44.35 -11.40
CA GLY A 193 -0.66 -44.57 -11.75
C GLY A 193 -1.33 -43.39 -12.49
N PRO A 194 -2.39 -43.63 -13.29
CA PRO A 194 -2.96 -42.65 -14.22
C PRO A 194 -3.54 -41.43 -13.49
N ILE A 195 -3.25 -40.25 -14.04
CA ILE A 195 -3.59 -38.93 -13.50
C ILE A 195 -5.11 -38.73 -13.48
N THR A 196 -5.71 -38.88 -12.31
CA THR A 196 -6.96 -38.17 -11.93
C THR A 196 -6.75 -37.57 -10.54
N PRO A 197 -6.54 -36.24 -10.41
CA PRO A 197 -6.39 -35.63 -9.11
C PRO A 197 -7.68 -35.79 -8.28
N ASP A 198 -7.54 -36.21 -7.02
CA ASP A 198 -8.65 -36.40 -6.08
C ASP A 198 -9.47 -35.09 -5.93
N PRO A 199 -10.77 -35.10 -6.24
CA PRO A 199 -11.65 -33.93 -6.12
C PRO A 199 -11.63 -33.30 -4.72
N ALA A 200 -11.49 -34.10 -3.66
CA ALA A 200 -11.43 -33.58 -2.29
C ALA A 200 -10.15 -32.78 -2.03
N ARG A 201 -9.03 -33.24 -2.59
CA ARG A 201 -7.74 -32.54 -2.51
C ARG A 201 -7.77 -31.20 -3.27
N ILE A 202 -8.38 -31.17 -4.47
CA ILE A 202 -8.54 -29.93 -5.23
C ILE A 202 -9.42 -28.93 -4.46
N ALA A 203 -10.57 -29.37 -3.94
CA ALA A 203 -11.48 -28.50 -3.19
C ALA A 203 -10.77 -27.83 -2.00
N LYS A 204 -9.93 -28.59 -1.28
CA LYS A 204 -9.17 -28.06 -0.13
C LYS A 204 -8.13 -27.01 -0.53
N ILE A 205 -7.46 -27.19 -1.68
CA ILE A 205 -6.48 -26.21 -2.19
C ILE A 205 -7.21 -24.92 -2.58
N VAL A 206 -8.30 -25.03 -3.33
CA VAL A 206 -9.10 -23.88 -3.78
C VAL A 206 -9.62 -23.09 -2.58
N ALA A 207 -10.20 -23.76 -1.57
CA ALA A 207 -10.71 -23.10 -0.37
C ALA A 207 -9.63 -22.32 0.40
N LYS A 208 -8.42 -22.89 0.53
CA LYS A 208 -7.31 -22.23 1.21
C LYS A 208 -6.79 -21.00 0.46
N SER A 209 -6.62 -21.10 -0.86
CA SER A 209 -6.20 -19.94 -1.68
C SER A 209 -7.23 -18.82 -1.63
N PHE A 210 -8.51 -19.17 -1.77
CA PHE A 210 -9.62 -18.21 -1.75
C PHE A 210 -9.68 -17.42 -0.43
N TYR A 211 -9.58 -18.12 0.70
CA TYR A 211 -9.54 -17.47 2.02
C TYR A 211 -8.35 -16.50 2.15
N ARG A 212 -7.17 -16.92 1.71
CA ARG A 212 -5.93 -16.14 1.81
C ARG A 212 -6.02 -14.85 0.98
N GLU A 213 -6.48 -14.93 -0.25
CA GLU A 213 -6.59 -13.76 -1.14
C GLU A 213 -7.58 -12.73 -0.61
N LEU A 214 -8.75 -13.16 -0.14
CA LEU A 214 -9.74 -12.24 0.43
C LEU A 214 -9.24 -11.60 1.74
N SER A 215 -8.49 -12.36 2.55
CA SER A 215 -7.87 -11.81 3.77
C SER A 215 -6.81 -10.75 3.43
N LEU A 216 -5.97 -10.99 2.41
CA LEU A 216 -4.98 -10.01 1.94
C LEU A 216 -5.62 -8.75 1.33
N ALA A 217 -6.80 -8.88 0.75
CA ALA A 217 -7.59 -7.76 0.24
C ALA A 217 -8.33 -6.97 1.34
N GLY A 218 -8.15 -7.34 2.62
CA GLY A 218 -8.71 -6.62 3.77
C GLY A 218 -10.14 -7.01 4.12
N PHE A 219 -10.67 -8.10 3.57
CA PHE A 219 -12.01 -8.58 3.92
C PHE A 219 -12.01 -9.22 5.31
N GLY A 220 -12.89 -8.75 6.19
CA GLY A 220 -13.11 -9.37 7.49
C GLY A 220 -13.86 -10.71 7.37
N PRO A 221 -13.86 -11.55 8.44
CA PRO A 221 -14.41 -12.91 8.40
C PRO A 221 -15.85 -13.00 7.87
N ASN A 222 -16.73 -12.08 8.29
CA ASN A 222 -18.12 -12.05 7.84
C ASN A 222 -18.25 -11.74 6.34
N ALA A 223 -17.40 -10.86 5.81
CA ALA A 223 -17.40 -10.51 4.40
C ALA A 223 -16.85 -11.66 3.54
N ILE A 224 -15.83 -12.37 4.05
CA ILE A 224 -15.30 -13.59 3.40
C ILE A 224 -16.38 -14.67 3.30
N ILE A 225 -17.17 -14.89 4.37
CA ILE A 225 -18.28 -15.86 4.37
C ILE A 225 -19.38 -15.44 3.37
N ALA A 226 -19.72 -14.15 3.32
CA ALA A 226 -20.71 -13.65 2.36
C ALA A 226 -20.26 -13.88 0.91
N VAL A 227 -19.01 -13.57 0.59
CA VAL A 227 -18.43 -13.78 -0.75
C VAL A 227 -18.34 -15.27 -1.10
N ALA A 228 -17.95 -16.13 -0.15
CA ALA A 228 -17.92 -17.58 -0.35
C ALA A 228 -19.33 -18.13 -0.65
N THR A 229 -20.34 -17.65 0.06
CA THR A 229 -21.75 -18.03 -0.15
C THR A 229 -22.23 -17.62 -1.54
N GLU A 230 -21.90 -16.40 -1.98
CA GLU A 230 -22.27 -15.90 -3.32
C GLU A 230 -21.61 -16.73 -4.43
N VAL A 231 -20.32 -17.05 -4.29
CA VAL A 231 -19.59 -17.90 -5.25
C VAL A 231 -20.22 -19.29 -5.32
N LEU A 232 -20.59 -19.89 -4.18
CA LEU A 232 -21.30 -21.17 -4.15
C LEU A 232 -22.66 -21.09 -4.86
N GLY A 233 -23.40 -20.00 -4.66
CA GLY A 233 -24.65 -19.72 -5.35
C GLY A 233 -24.48 -19.73 -6.87
N GLN A 234 -23.54 -18.94 -7.40
CA GLN A 234 -23.27 -18.88 -8.83
C GLN A 234 -22.77 -20.21 -9.41
N LEU A 235 -21.99 -20.97 -8.65
CA LEU A 235 -21.52 -22.28 -9.10
C LEU A 235 -22.70 -23.26 -9.25
N ASN A 236 -23.63 -23.23 -8.29
CA ASN A 236 -24.80 -24.09 -8.30
C ASN A 236 -25.76 -23.74 -9.46
N GLU A 237 -25.97 -22.44 -9.71
CA GLU A 237 -26.75 -21.97 -10.87
C GLU A 237 -26.13 -22.43 -12.20
N ASN A 238 -24.81 -22.29 -12.36
CA ASN A 238 -24.11 -22.74 -13.57
C ASN A 238 -24.19 -24.26 -13.77
N LEU A 239 -24.04 -25.05 -12.70
CA LEU A 239 -24.17 -26.50 -12.76
C LEU A 239 -25.58 -26.93 -13.14
N GLN A 240 -26.61 -26.25 -12.61
CA GLN A 240 -28.00 -26.51 -12.95
C GLN A 240 -28.28 -26.18 -14.43
N MET A 241 -27.85 -25.01 -14.91
CA MET A 241 -27.96 -24.65 -16.33
C MET A 241 -27.23 -25.64 -17.26
N HIS A 242 -26.05 -26.13 -16.85
CA HIS A 242 -25.30 -27.11 -17.64
C HIS A 242 -26.03 -28.46 -17.71
N ARG A 243 -26.58 -28.91 -16.58
CA ARG A 243 -27.38 -30.15 -16.51
C ARG A 243 -28.64 -30.06 -17.37
N GLU A 244 -29.36 -28.94 -17.32
CA GLU A 244 -30.55 -28.71 -18.15
C GLU A 244 -30.25 -28.64 -19.66
N ARG A 245 -29.00 -28.32 -20.05
CA ARG A 245 -28.56 -28.37 -21.46
C ARG A 245 -28.26 -29.79 -21.92
N ILE A 246 -27.62 -30.61 -21.06
CA ILE A 246 -27.34 -32.02 -21.34
C ILE A 246 -28.66 -32.82 -21.45
N GLU A 247 -29.60 -32.58 -20.54
CA GLU A 247 -30.92 -33.25 -20.57
C GLU A 247 -31.79 -32.84 -21.77
N ARG A 248 -31.48 -31.71 -22.43
CA ARG A 248 -32.10 -31.27 -23.68
C ARG A 248 -31.43 -31.87 -24.92
N SER A 249 -30.11 -32.10 -24.90
CA SER A 249 -29.41 -32.74 -26.02
C SER A 249 -29.66 -34.24 -26.11
N ASP A 250 -30.01 -34.90 -25.00
CA ASP A 250 -30.32 -36.34 -24.98
C ASP A 250 -31.78 -36.67 -25.38
N LYS A 251 -32.59 -35.66 -25.70
CA LYS A 251 -34.01 -35.80 -26.08
C LYS A 251 -34.33 -35.54 -27.56
N ASP A 252 -33.34 -35.11 -28.34
CA ASP A 252 -33.39 -34.95 -29.81
C ASP A 252 -32.62 -36.09 -30.50
#